data_AF-A0A967X3Z8-F1
#
_entry.id   AF-A0A967X3Z8-F1
#
_cell.length_a   1.000
_cell.length_b   1.000
_cell.length_c   1.000
_cell.angle_alpha   90.00
_cell.angle_beta   90.00
_cell.angle_gamma   90.00
#
_symmetry.space_group_name_H-M   'P 1'
#
loop_
_entity.id
_entity.type
_entity.pdbx_description
1 polymer ?
#
loop_
_entity_poly.entity_id
_entity_poly.type
_entity_poly.pdbx_seq_one_letter_code
_entity_poly.pdbx_strand_id
1 'polypeptide(L)'
;LEEGHPAAEGLDPAPEHREAIERLYLHNDKLVGRVLDKLRDGDLLFVISDHGFTSFRRGVNLNTWLRDNGYLHLKEGTDGSTEWLRDVDWSRTKAYSLGL
;
A
#
# COMPACT_ATOMS: atom_id res chain seq x y z
N LEU A 1 9.18 9.50 7.93
CA LEU A 1 7.71 9.67 8.02
C LEU A 1 7.42 11.12 8.36
N GLU A 2 6.30 11.66 7.90
CA GLU A 2 5.90 13.05 8.21
C GLU A 2 5.65 13.24 9.72
N GLU A 3 5.79 14.48 10.19
CA GLU A 3 5.54 14.83 11.60
C GLU A 3 4.12 14.45 12.03
N GLY A 4 4.00 13.88 13.23
CA GLY A 4 2.73 13.44 13.78
C GLY A 4 2.13 12.18 13.12
N HIS A 5 2.84 11.48 12.23
CA HIS A 5 2.37 10.21 11.69
C HIS A 5 2.31 9.12 12.78
N PRO A 6 1.20 8.34 12.93
CA PRO A 6 1.08 7.36 14.00
C PRO A 6 2.20 6.30 13.98
N ALA A 7 2.57 5.81 12.80
CA ALA A 7 3.69 4.87 12.66
C ALA A 7 5.07 5.50 12.86
N ALA A 8 5.20 6.82 13.04
CA ALA A 8 6.47 7.50 13.30
C ALA A 8 6.76 7.66 14.80
N GLU A 9 5.79 7.34 15.67
CA GLU A 9 5.94 7.49 17.11
C GLU A 9 7.08 6.60 17.62
N GLY A 10 8.12 7.22 18.21
CA GLY A 10 9.30 6.52 18.72
C GLY A 10 10.30 6.03 17.67
N LEU A 11 10.10 6.34 16.38
CA LEU A 11 11.04 5.99 15.31
C LEU A 11 11.85 7.20 14.83
N ASP A 12 13.17 7.06 14.73
CA ASP A 12 14.00 7.98 13.96
C ASP A 12 14.01 7.50 12.50
N PRO A 13 13.47 8.28 11.54
CA PRO A 13 13.48 7.87 10.15
C PRO A 13 14.92 7.71 9.65
N ALA A 14 15.22 6.51 9.16
CA ALA A 14 16.51 6.17 8.59
C ALA A 14 16.94 7.24 7.57
N PRO A 15 18.11 7.90 7.76
CA PRO A 15 18.53 9.05 6.97
C PRO A 15 18.48 8.81 5.46
N GLU A 16 18.74 7.58 5.02
CA GLU A 16 18.73 7.14 3.64
C GLU A 16 17.37 7.24 2.94
N HIS A 17 16.26 7.37 3.66
CA HIS A 17 14.91 7.41 3.09
C HIS A 17 14.29 8.81 3.02
N ARG A 18 14.94 9.82 3.61
CA ARG A 18 14.38 11.19 3.70
C ARG A 18 14.09 11.82 2.35
N GLU A 19 14.94 11.55 1.36
CA GLU A 19 14.85 12.10 0.01
C GLU A 19 14.43 11.05 -1.03
N ALA A 20 13.85 9.92 -0.59
CA ALA A 20 13.55 8.80 -1.49
C ALA A 20 12.63 9.21 -2.65
N ILE A 21 11.61 10.03 -2.38
CA ILE A 21 10.66 10.53 -3.39
C ILE A 21 11.38 11.42 -4.40
N GLU A 22 12.12 12.44 -3.93
CA GLU A 22 12.85 13.36 -4.80
C GLU A 22 13.88 12.63 -5.66
N ARG A 23 14.65 11.70 -5.08
CA ARG A 23 15.60 10.88 -5.82
C ARG A 23 14.93 10.05 -6.92
N LEU A 24 13.72 9.55 -6.68
CA LEU A 24 12.96 8.82 -7.69
C LEU A 24 12.51 9.73 -8.84
N TYR A 25 12.03 10.95 -8.54
CA TYR A 25 11.70 11.93 -9.58
C TYR A 25 12.92 12.29 -10.43
N LEU A 26 14.06 12.58 -9.80
CA LEU A 26 15.31 12.87 -10.52
C LEU A 26 15.79 11.69 -11.37
N HIS A 27 15.57 10.46 -10.91
CA HIS A 27 15.87 9.26 -11.69
C HIS A 27 14.97 9.14 -12.93
N ASN A 28 13.67 9.35 -12.76
CA ASN A 28 12.68 9.25 -13.83
C ASN A 28 12.82 10.40 -14.84
N ASP A 29 13.16 11.60 -14.40
CA ASP A 29 13.45 12.74 -15.27
C ASP A 29 14.62 12.45 -16.22
N LYS A 30 15.70 11.83 -15.72
CA LYS A 30 16.81 11.35 -16.57
C LYS A 30 16.35 10.31 -17.59
N LEU A 31 15.35 9.49 -17.29
CA LEU A 31 14.76 8.58 -18.27
C LEU A 31 14.02 9.34 -19.36
N VAL A 32 13.23 10.36 -19.01
CA VAL A 32 12.56 11.25 -19.97
C VAL A 32 13.59 11.90 -20.89
N GLY A 33 14.69 12.43 -20.35
CA GLY A 33 15.80 12.98 -21.15
C GLY A 33 16.35 11.98 -22.18
N ARG A 34 16.64 10.75 -21.75
CA ARG A 34 17.10 9.69 -22.67
C ARG A 34 16.09 9.30 -23.75
N VAL A 35 14.80 9.52 -23.51
CA VAL A 35 13.74 9.32 -24.52
C VAL A 35 13.71 10.50 -25.48
N LEU A 36 13.77 11.73 -24.97
CA LEU A 36 13.83 12.96 -25.77
C LEU A 36 14.99 12.91 -26.78
N ASP A 37 16.18 12.46 -26.36
CA ASP A 37 17.36 12.32 -27.22
C ASP A 37 17.16 11.37 -28.43
N LYS A 38 16.09 10.56 -28.41
CA LYS A 38 15.78 9.56 -29.45
C LYS A 38 14.59 9.92 -30.32
N LEU A 39 13.85 10.99 -29.99
CA LEU A 39 12.69 11.42 -30.77
C LEU A 39 13.13 11.99 -32.12
N ARG A 40 12.27 11.83 -33.13
CA ARG A 40 12.43 12.39 -34.47
C ARG A 40 11.37 13.46 -34.71
N ASP A 41 11.57 14.25 -35.75
CA ASP A 41 10.55 15.21 -36.21
C ASP A 41 9.22 14.50 -36.49
N GLY A 42 8.16 14.96 -35.82
CA GLY A 42 6.81 14.40 -35.92
C GLY A 42 6.46 13.37 -34.84
N ASP A 43 7.40 12.94 -34.00
CA ASP A 43 7.10 12.10 -32.85
C ASP A 43 6.40 12.91 -31.74
N LEU A 44 5.54 12.23 -30.97
CA LEU A 44 4.81 12.82 -29.85
C LEU A 44 5.13 12.04 -28.56
N LEU A 45 5.60 12.75 -27.54
CA LEU A 45 5.83 12.19 -26.22
C LEU A 45 4.75 12.63 -25.24
N PHE A 46 4.16 11.66 -24.55
CA PHE A 46 3.28 11.89 -23.40
C PHE A 46 3.98 11.41 -22.14
N VAL A 47 4.05 12.27 -21.13
CA VAL A 47 4.47 11.92 -19.77
C VAL A 47 3.24 12.03 -18.88
N ILE A 48 2.72 10.90 -18.43
CA ILE A 48 1.44 10.80 -17.73
C ILE A 48 1.63 9.99 -16.46
N SER A 49 0.89 10.38 -15.41
CA SER A 49 0.69 9.59 -14.19
C SER A 49 -0.77 9.14 -14.15
N ASP A 50 -1.02 7.88 -13.80
CA ASP A 50 -2.35 7.31 -13.62
C ASP A 50 -2.97 7.71 -12.27
N HIS A 51 -2.15 7.80 -11.23
CA HIS A 51 -2.53 8.29 -9.92
C HIS A 51 -1.39 9.02 -9.22
N GLY A 52 -1.70 9.64 -8.07
CA GLY A 52 -0.73 10.22 -7.15
C GLY A 52 -0.40 9.29 -5.99
N PHE A 53 0.14 9.86 -4.92
CA PHE A 53 0.36 9.18 -3.64
C PHE A 53 0.15 10.17 -2.50
N THR A 54 -0.16 9.65 -1.32
CA THR A 54 -0.34 10.43 -0.10
C THR A 54 0.07 9.60 1.11
N SER A 55 0.17 10.25 2.26
CA SER A 55 0.51 9.60 3.52
C SER A 55 -0.58 8.63 3.99
N PHE A 56 -0.21 7.39 4.28
CA PHE A 56 -1.13 6.37 4.78
C PHE A 56 -1.18 6.39 6.32
N ARG A 57 -2.08 7.20 6.86
CA ARG A 57 -2.12 7.46 8.31
C ARG A 57 -3.02 6.52 9.10
N ARG A 58 -4.02 5.93 8.44
CA ARG A 58 -5.08 5.14 9.09
C ARG A 58 -5.47 3.98 8.20
N GLY A 59 -5.64 2.82 8.81
CA GLY A 59 -6.20 1.62 8.19
C GLY A 59 -7.25 1.01 9.10
N VAL A 60 -8.18 0.26 8.51
CA VAL A 60 -9.17 -0.54 9.24
C VAL A 60 -8.91 -1.99 8.91
N ASN A 61 -8.71 -2.82 9.94
CA ASN A 61 -8.73 -4.27 9.75
C ASN A 61 -10.19 -4.73 9.73
N LEU A 62 -10.77 -4.80 8.53
CA LEU A 62 -12.18 -5.11 8.35
C LEU A 62 -12.50 -6.54 8.81
N ASN A 63 -11.61 -7.51 8.63
CA ASN A 63 -11.82 -8.88 9.10
C ASN A 63 -11.87 -8.98 10.63
N THR A 64 -11.03 -8.22 11.36
CA THR A 64 -11.14 -8.10 12.82
C THR A 64 -12.50 -7.54 13.21
N TRP A 65 -12.93 -6.43 12.59
CA TRP A 65 -14.23 -5.83 12.88
C TRP A 65 -15.38 -6.80 12.59
N LEU A 66 -15.37 -7.49 11.44
CA LEU A 66 -16.38 -8.47 11.07
C LEU A 66 -16.44 -9.64 12.05
N ARG A 67 -15.29 -10.10 12.55
CA ARG A 67 -15.22 -11.15 13.56
C ARG A 67 -15.85 -10.69 14.87
N ASP A 68 -15.44 -9.53 15.35
CA ASP A 68 -15.88 -9.00 16.64
C ASP A 68 -17.39 -8.66 16.62
N ASN A 69 -17.98 -8.45 15.43
CA ASN A 69 -19.41 -8.23 15.22
C ASN A 69 -20.19 -9.50 14.82
N GLY A 70 -19.56 -10.69 14.83
CA GLY A 70 -20.23 -11.97 14.57
C GLY A 70 -20.58 -12.24 13.11
N TYR A 71 -19.92 -11.58 12.17
CA TYR A 71 -20.05 -11.83 10.73
C TYR A 71 -18.97 -12.78 10.20
N LEU A 72 -17.79 -12.80 10.82
CA LEU A 72 -16.70 -13.71 10.51
C LEU A 72 -16.47 -14.65 11.70
N HIS A 73 -16.41 -15.96 11.44
CA HIS A 73 -16.15 -16.97 12.44
C HIS A 73 -14.87 -17.71 12.13
N LEU A 74 -14.11 -18.04 13.18
CA LEU A 74 -12.93 -18.87 13.09
C LEU A 74 -13.27 -20.30 13.53
N LYS A 75 -12.50 -21.26 13.02
CA LYS A 75 -12.53 -22.66 13.47
C LYS A 75 -12.11 -22.73 14.93
N GLU A 76 -12.66 -23.71 15.65
CA GLU A 76 -12.35 -23.89 17.07
C GLU A 76 -10.85 -24.08 17.29
N GLY A 77 -10.29 -23.40 18.29
CA GLY A 77 -8.86 -23.45 18.63
C GLY A 77 -7.93 -22.63 17.72
N THR A 78 -8.46 -21.86 16.78
CA THR A 78 -7.66 -21.00 15.87
C THR A 78 -7.80 -19.52 16.23
N ASP A 79 -6.79 -18.71 15.87
CA ASP A 79 -6.74 -17.27 16.14
C ASP A 79 -6.79 -16.39 14.87
N GLY A 80 -6.86 -17.03 13.70
CA GLY A 80 -6.92 -16.33 12.41
C GLY A 80 -5.56 -15.86 11.89
N SER A 81 -4.45 -16.31 12.52
CA SER A 81 -3.09 -16.00 12.09
C SER A 81 -2.63 -16.81 10.87
N THR A 82 -3.31 -17.92 10.54
CA THR A 82 -2.94 -18.74 9.39
C THR A 82 -3.21 -18.00 8.08
N GLU A 83 -2.27 -18.12 7.14
CA GLU A 83 -2.40 -17.53 5.82
C GLU A 83 -3.68 -17.95 5.08
N TRP A 84 -4.08 -17.12 4.11
CA TRP A 84 -5.13 -17.43 3.15
C TRP A 84 -6.49 -17.77 3.77
N LEU A 85 -6.82 -17.16 4.91
CA LEU A 85 -8.12 -17.33 5.59
C LEU A 85 -8.41 -18.80 5.96
N ARG A 86 -7.38 -19.65 6.11
CA ARG A 86 -7.54 -21.08 6.37
C ARG A 86 -8.24 -21.37 7.70
N ASP A 87 -8.11 -20.46 8.64
CA ASP A 87 -8.73 -20.56 9.97
C ASP A 87 -10.20 -20.13 9.97
N VAL A 88 -10.72 -19.57 8.87
CA VAL A 88 -12.12 -19.16 8.79
C VAL A 88 -13.02 -20.39 8.77
N ASP A 89 -14.03 -20.38 9.64
CA ASP A 89 -15.16 -21.29 9.60
C ASP A 89 -16.19 -20.76 8.60
N TRP A 90 -16.09 -21.27 7.38
CA TRP A 90 -16.98 -20.91 6.28
C TRP A 90 -18.41 -21.40 6.45
N SER A 91 -18.67 -22.37 7.34
CA SER A 91 -20.04 -22.85 7.59
C SER A 91 -20.88 -21.83 8.39
N ARG A 92 -20.22 -20.92 9.11
CA ARG A 92 -20.86 -19.91 9.97
C ARG A 92 -20.64 -18.49 9.48
N THR A 93 -19.53 -18.23 8.80
CA THR A 93 -19.15 -16.90 8.30
C THR A 93 -20.14 -16.38 7.27
N LYS A 94 -20.60 -15.15 7.45
CA LYS A 94 -21.52 -14.44 6.56
C LYS A 94 -20.80 -13.44 5.66
N ALA A 95 -19.71 -12.84 6.14
CA ALA A 95 -18.94 -11.86 5.40
C ALA A 95 -17.46 -11.95 5.76
N TYR A 96 -16.61 -11.67 4.78
CA TYR A 96 -15.16 -11.56 4.91
C TYR A 96 -14.64 -10.52 3.92
N SER A 97 -13.48 -9.94 4.21
CA SER A 97 -12.75 -9.09 3.28
C SER A 97 -11.51 -9.83 2.76
N LEU A 98 -11.31 -9.80 1.45
CA LEU A 98 -10.12 -10.30 0.78
C LEU A 98 -9.65 -9.24 -0.21
N GLY A 99 -8.39 -8.83 -0.07
CA GLY A 99 -7.84 -7.67 -0.76
C GLY A 99 -7.31 -6.63 0.24
N LEU A 100 -6.53 -5.69 -0.29
CA LEU A 100 -6.17 -4.47 0.42
C LEU A 100 -7.37 -3.51 0.48
#